data_AF-A0AA40S7K4-F1
#
_entry.id   AF-A0AA40S7K4-F1
#
_cell.length_a   1.000
_cell.length_b   1.000
_cell.length_c   1.000
_cell.angle_alpha   90.00
_cell.angle_beta   90.00
_cell.angle_gamma   90.00
#
_symmetry.space_group_name_H-M   'P 1'
#
loop_
_entity.id
_entity.type
_entity.pdbx_description
1 polymer ?
#
loop_
_entity_poly.entity_id
_entity_poly.type
_entity_poly.pdbx_seq_one_letter_code
_entity_poly.pdbx_strand_id
1 'polypeptide(L)'
;MTQAAKATESVVAVITITIGLRTGTRLLAANSERSAASYAEAVVYAIPREALPVPLAVSCLDTGVRNRLTEYLLDLQTECLRMPLPNQNASGALG
;
A
#
# COMPACT_ATOMS: atom_id res chain seq x y z
N MET A 1 -33.05 25.03 -25.47
CA MET A 1 -33.52 23.70 -25.08
C MET A 1 -32.30 22.80 -24.85
N THR A 2 -32.04 22.57 -23.56
CA THR A 2 -31.37 21.41 -22.95
C THR A 2 -29.99 20.99 -23.48
N GLN A 3 -28.97 21.67 -22.96
CA GLN A 3 -27.63 21.10 -22.84
C GLN A 3 -27.72 19.93 -21.86
N ALA A 4 -27.56 18.71 -22.39
CA ALA A 4 -27.54 17.48 -21.61
C ALA A 4 -26.48 17.61 -20.51
N ALA A 5 -26.92 17.51 -19.26
CA ALA A 5 -26.04 17.40 -18.11
C ALA A 5 -25.13 16.20 -18.37
N LYS A 6 -23.86 16.49 -18.69
CA LYS A 6 -22.79 15.51 -18.58
C LYS A 6 -22.76 15.16 -17.11
N ALA A 7 -23.37 14.03 -16.76
CA ALA A 7 -23.19 13.44 -15.46
C ALA A 7 -21.69 13.33 -15.24
N THR A 8 -21.15 14.19 -14.39
CA THR A 8 -19.94 13.90 -13.67
C THR A 8 -20.25 12.63 -12.88
N GLU A 9 -20.05 11.48 -13.53
CA GLU A 9 -19.71 10.25 -12.82
C GLU A 9 -18.40 10.55 -12.10
N SER A 10 -18.54 11.09 -10.89
CA SER A 10 -17.49 11.04 -9.89
C SER A 10 -17.12 9.56 -9.77
N VAL A 11 -15.93 9.20 -10.23
CA VAL A 11 -15.34 7.88 -10.03
C VAL A 11 -15.23 7.64 -8.53
N VAL A 12 -16.23 7.01 -7.92
CA VAL A 12 -16.20 6.60 -6.51
C VAL A 12 -15.64 5.18 -6.46
N ALA A 13 -14.35 5.05 -6.70
CA ALA A 13 -13.60 3.87 -6.31
C ALA A 13 -12.87 4.18 -5.00
N VAL A 14 -13.57 4.14 -3.86
CA VAL A 14 -13.00 4.48 -2.54
C VAL A 14 -12.28 3.25 -1.98
N ILE A 15 -11.07 3.01 -2.48
CA ILE A 15 -10.20 1.96 -1.96
C ILE A 15 -9.61 2.47 -0.65
N THR A 16 -9.82 1.73 0.42
CA THR A 16 -9.25 2.01 1.73
C THR A 16 -8.30 0.88 2.11
N ILE A 17 -7.09 1.22 2.52
CA ILE A 17 -6.09 0.26 2.99
C ILE A 17 -5.73 0.62 4.43
N THR A 18 -5.86 -0.36 5.32
CA THR A 18 -5.52 -0.25 6.73
C THR A 18 -4.28 -1.09 7.00
N ILE A 19 -3.24 -0.50 7.57
CA ILE A 19 -1.97 -1.16 7.89
C ILE A 19 -1.68 -1.00 9.38
N GLY A 20 -1.54 -2.10 10.11
CA GLY A 20 -1.21 -2.11 11.54
C GLY A 20 0.29 -1.95 11.77
N LEU A 21 0.72 -0.81 12.29
CA LEU A 21 2.11 -0.53 12.66
C LEU A 21 2.30 -0.67 14.18
N ARG A 22 3.55 -0.84 14.61
CA ARG A 22 3.91 -0.84 16.06
C ARG A 22 3.51 0.46 16.76
N THR A 23 3.51 1.58 16.01
CA THR A 23 3.17 2.92 16.51
C THR A 23 1.68 3.25 16.41
N GLY A 24 0.85 2.34 15.90
CA GLY A 24 -0.58 2.56 15.66
C GLY A 24 -1.00 2.13 14.26
N THR A 25 -2.16 2.56 13.81
CA THR A 25 -2.71 2.15 12.50
C THR A 25 -2.53 3.25 11.48
N ARG A 26 -2.09 2.89 10.27
CA ARG A 26 -2.07 3.80 9.11
C ARG A 26 -3.25 3.48 8.20
N LEU A 27 -4.07 4.49 7.96
CA LEU A 27 -5.22 4.42 7.05
C LEU A 27 -4.90 5.21 5.78
N LEU A 28 -5.09 4.57 4.63
CA LEU A 28 -4.89 5.16 3.31
C LEU A 28 -6.21 5.10 2.55
N ALA A 29 -6.56 6.18 1.86
CA ALA A 29 -7.69 6.24 0.95
C ALA A 29 -7.21 6.67 -0.43
N ALA A 30 -7.64 5.94 -1.46
CA ALA A 30 -7.26 6.19 -2.84
C ALA A 30 -8.48 6.01 -3.75
N ASN A 31 -8.48 6.75 -4.86
CA ASN A 31 -9.52 6.72 -5.88
C ASN A 31 -9.20 5.78 -7.07
N SER A 32 -8.05 5.10 -7.02
CA SER A 32 -7.61 4.17 -8.06
C SER A 32 -6.72 3.07 -7.48
N GLU A 33 -6.74 1.89 -8.11
CA GLU A 33 -5.91 0.74 -7.72
C GLU A 33 -4.42 1.11 -7.73
N ARG A 34 -3.97 1.81 -8.77
CA ARG A 34 -2.56 2.21 -8.90
C ARG A 34 -2.12 3.15 -7.77
N SER A 35 -2.90 4.19 -7.47
CA SER A 35 -2.54 5.11 -6.37
C SER A 35 -2.58 4.39 -5.01
N ALA A 36 -3.52 3.46 -4.82
CA ALA A 36 -3.62 2.67 -3.60
C ALA A 36 -2.36 1.80 -3.40
N ALA A 37 -1.92 1.10 -4.45
CA ALA A 37 -0.71 0.30 -4.46
C ALA A 37 0.53 1.15 -4.14
N SER A 38 0.76 2.24 -4.88
CA SER A 38 1.94 3.08 -4.69
C SER A 38 2.03 3.68 -3.27
N TYR A 39 0.91 4.11 -2.68
CA TYR A 39 0.93 4.60 -1.30
C TYR A 39 1.18 3.48 -0.30
N ALA A 40 0.54 2.32 -0.47
CA ALA A 40 0.73 1.19 0.43
C ALA A 40 2.16 0.63 0.36
N GLU A 41 2.75 0.54 -0.83
CA GLU A 41 4.16 0.17 -1.04
C GLU A 41 5.09 1.09 -0.26
N ALA A 42 4.93 2.42 -0.40
CA ALA A 42 5.74 3.39 0.32
C ALA A 42 5.62 3.23 1.85
N VAL A 43 4.44 2.84 2.35
CA VAL A 43 4.28 2.52 3.77
C VAL A 43 5.03 1.24 4.12
N VAL A 44 4.83 0.15 3.38
CA VAL A 44 5.46 -1.16 3.66
C VAL A 44 6.98 -1.06 3.61
N TYR A 45 7.55 -0.37 2.63
CA TYR A 45 9.01 -0.17 2.54
C TYR A 45 9.60 0.68 3.68
N ALA A 46 8.78 1.50 4.34
CA ALA A 46 9.22 2.28 5.50
C ALA A 46 9.14 1.48 6.82
N ILE A 47 8.54 0.29 6.82
CA ILE A 47 8.43 -0.55 8.01
C ILE A 47 9.76 -1.27 8.24
N PRO A 48 10.35 -1.20 9.45
CA PRO A 48 11.56 -1.95 9.75
C PRO A 48 11.29 -3.45 9.61
N ARG A 49 12.25 -4.19 9.05
CA ARG A 49 12.05 -5.60 8.69
C ARG A 49 11.65 -6.47 9.87
N GLU A 50 12.16 -6.21 11.07
CA GLU A 50 11.78 -6.93 12.29
C GLU A 50 10.30 -6.73 12.71
N ALA A 51 9.63 -5.72 12.15
CA ALA A 51 8.21 -5.47 12.38
C ALA A 51 7.32 -6.04 11.27
N LEU A 52 7.89 -6.66 10.23
CA LEU A 52 7.16 -7.40 9.20
C LEU A 52 6.99 -8.88 9.58
N PRO A 53 5.88 -9.54 9.20
CA PRO A 53 4.73 -8.97 8.50
C PRO A 53 3.82 -8.16 9.44
N VAL A 54 3.17 -7.14 8.89
CA VAL A 54 2.15 -6.34 9.55
C VAL A 54 0.74 -6.75 9.14
N PRO A 55 -0.25 -6.67 10.06
CA PRO A 55 -1.65 -6.83 9.70
C PRO A 55 -2.07 -5.81 8.65
N LEU A 56 -2.74 -6.26 7.59
CA LEU A 56 -3.27 -5.40 6.54
C LEU A 56 -4.72 -5.76 6.20
N ALA A 57 -5.52 -4.77 5.82
CA ALA A 57 -6.86 -4.97 5.30
C ALA A 57 -7.14 -4.01 4.15
N VAL A 58 -7.72 -4.54 3.06
CA VAL A 58 -8.17 -3.75 1.91
C VAL A 58 -9.71 -3.75 1.89
N SER A 59 -10.29 -2.56 1.90
CA SER A 59 -11.73 -2.34 1.77
C SER A 59 -12.01 -1.62 0.45
N CYS A 60 -12.74 -2.28 -0.44
CA CYS A 60 -13.16 -1.74 -1.73
C CYS A 60 -14.47 -2.43 -2.12
N LEU A 61 -15.37 -1.71 -2.80
CA LEU A 61 -16.61 -2.27 -3.34
C LEU A 61 -16.33 -3.25 -4.49
N ASP A 62 -15.27 -3.01 -5.27
CA ASP A 62 -14.82 -3.93 -6.31
C ASP A 62 -13.98 -5.05 -5.68
N THR A 63 -14.52 -6.27 -5.72
CA THR A 63 -13.88 -7.45 -5.13
C THR A 63 -12.65 -7.90 -5.92
N GLY A 64 -12.58 -7.63 -7.22
CA GLY A 64 -11.43 -7.93 -8.06
C GLY A 64 -10.22 -7.06 -7.70
N VAL A 65 -10.43 -5.74 -7.59
CA VAL A 65 -9.43 -4.77 -7.12
C VAL A 65 -9.00 -5.11 -5.69
N ARG A 66 -9.94 -5.40 -4.79
CA ARG A 66 -9.64 -5.79 -3.41
C ARG A 66 -8.71 -7.00 -3.36
N ASN A 67 -9.03 -8.07 -4.10
CA ASN A 67 -8.25 -9.29 -4.07
C ASN A 67 -6.86 -9.07 -4.66
N ARG A 68 -6.75 -8.41 -5.82
CA ARG A 68 -5.45 -8.08 -6.44
C ARG A 68 -4.55 -7.27 -5.52
N LEU A 69 -5.07 -6.21 -4.89
CA LEU A 69 -4.31 -5.41 -3.95
C LEU A 69 -3.92 -6.19 -2.69
N THR A 70 -4.81 -7.05 -2.18
CA THR A 70 -4.51 -7.86 -0.99
C THR A 70 -3.38 -8.85 -1.28
N GLU A 71 -3.46 -9.59 -2.38
CA GLU A 71 -2.42 -10.54 -2.81
C GLU A 71 -1.10 -9.82 -3.05
N TYR A 72 -1.13 -8.72 -3.82
CA TYR A 72 0.05 -7.90 -4.11
C TYR A 72 0.78 -7.42 -2.84
N LEU A 73 0.05 -6.92 -1.84
CA LEU A 73 0.65 -6.41 -0.61
C LEU A 73 1.17 -7.51 0.31
N LEU A 74 0.58 -8.71 0.28
CA LEU A 74 1.11 -9.87 1.01
C LEU A 74 2.41 -10.39 0.38
N ASP A 75 2.45 -10.44 -0.95
CA ASP A 75 3.66 -10.80 -1.69
C ASP A 75 4.78 -9.79 -1.46
N LEU A 76 4.46 -8.49 -1.45
CA LEU A 76 5.43 -7.42 -1.19
C LEU A 76 6.07 -7.56 0.20
N GLN A 77 5.29 -7.87 1.24
CA GLN A 77 5.85 -8.10 2.58
C GLN A 77 6.75 -9.35 2.60
N THR A 78 6.36 -10.40 1.88
CA THR A 78 7.17 -11.61 1.72
C THR A 78 8.50 -11.30 1.01
N GLU A 79 8.49 -10.44 0.00
CA GLU A 79 9.69 -9.98 -0.70
C GLU A 79 10.62 -9.19 0.23
N CYS A 80 10.08 -8.24 1.00
CA CYS A 80 10.84 -7.48 1.98
C CYS A 80 11.52 -8.38 3.03
N LEU A 81 10.87 -9.50 3.39
CA LEU A 81 11.44 -10.52 4.28
C LEU A 81 12.50 -11.39 3.61
N ARG A 82 12.59 -11.45 2.28
CA ARG A 82 13.60 -12.23 1.54
C ARG A 82 14.85 -11.43 1.19
N MET A 83 14.73 -10.12 0.99
CA MET A 83 15.89 -9.28 0.67
C MET A 83 16.93 -9.29 1.81
N PRO A 84 18.22 -9.54 1.53
CA PRO A 84 19.26 -9.44 2.56
C PRO A 84 19.37 -7.99 3.05
N LEU A 85 19.60 -7.81 4.36
CA LEU A 85 19.86 -6.48 4.92
C LEU A 85 21.03 -5.84 4.13
N PRO A 86 20.92 -4.58 3.69
CA PRO A 86 22.09 -3.89 3.17
C PRO A 86 23.16 -3.93 4.26
N ASN A 87 24.32 -4.42 3.87
CA ASN A 87 25.50 -4.56 4.71
C ASN A 87 25.79 -3.21 5.40
N GLN A 88 25.49 -3.09 6.70
CA GLN A 88 25.75 -1.88 7.49
C GLN A 88 27.25 -1.59 7.65
N ASN A 89 28.12 -2.47 7.16
CA ASN A 89 29.56 -2.39 7.29
C ASN A 89 30.20 -1.46 6.24
N ALA A 90 29.44 -0.86 5.33
CA ALA A 90 29.97 0.06 4.30
C ALA A 90 30.28 1.48 4.82
N SER A 91 29.91 1.82 6.07
CA SER A 91 30.22 3.14 6.67
C SER A 91 31.56 3.20 7.42
N GLY A 92 32.37 2.14 7.41
CA GLY A 92 33.66 2.10 8.10
C GLY A 92 34.89 2.55 7.27
N ALA A 93 34.70 3.01 6.03
CA ALA A 93 35.81 3.29 5.11
C ALA A 93 35.82 4.74 4.61
N LEU A 94 35.93 5.70 5.54
CA LEU A 94 36.50 7.01 5.24
C LEU A 94 37.44 7.34 6.40
N GLY A 95 38.73 7.24 6.12
CA GLY A 95 39.83 7.54 7.03
C GLY A 95 40.10 9.03 7.20
#